data_AF-A0A7Y3ISN6-F1
#
_entry.id   AF-A0A7Y3ISN6-F1
#
_cell.length_a   1.000
_cell.length_b   1.000
_cell.length_c   1.000
_cell.angle_alpha   90.00
_cell.angle_beta   90.00
_cell.angle_gamma   90.00
#
_symmetry.space_group_name_H-M   'P 1'
#
loop_
_entity.id
_entity.type
_entity.pdbx_description
1 polymer ?
#
loop_
_entity_poly.entity_id
_entity_poly.type
_entity_poly.pdbx_seq_one_letter_code
_entity_poly.pdbx_strand_id
1 'polypeptide(L)'
;MKVVVLLGRILFSSIFIFAGISHFFPQTIAYASNYGCPMAPFLVPLSGLISVLGGLSILLGYKARIGAWLIVIFLVPVTLMMHNYWAMPDPMAAMMQRAMFMKNLALVGAALIIAYFGSGPLSMTKK
;
A
#
# COMPACT_ATOMS: atom_id res chain seq x y z
N MET A 1 -1.69 22.33 14.06
CA MET A 1 -0.75 21.50 13.26
C MET A 1 -0.63 20.03 13.72
N LYS A 2 -0.63 19.71 15.03
CA LYS A 2 -0.49 18.31 15.50
C LYS A 2 -1.58 17.34 14.98
N VAL A 3 -2.84 17.79 14.99
CA VAL A 3 -3.99 17.00 14.51
C VAL A 3 -3.89 16.72 13.01
N VAL A 4 -3.33 17.64 12.22
CA VAL A 4 -3.20 17.49 10.76
C VAL A 4 -2.32 16.28 10.41
N VAL A 5 -1.19 16.10 11.11
CA VAL A 5 -0.30 14.95 10.90
C VAL A 5 -0.98 13.63 11.29
N LEU A 6 -1.74 13.62 12.38
CA LEU A 6 -2.50 12.43 12.78
C LEU A 6 -3.57 12.08 11.73
N LEU A 7 -4.36 13.05 11.28
CA LEU A 7 -5.35 12.84 10.22
C LEU A 7 -4.70 12.33 8.93
N GLY A 8 -3.56 12.90 8.53
CA GLY A 8 -2.79 12.42 7.38
C GLY A 8 -2.39 10.95 7.53
N ARG A 9 -1.90 10.54 8.72
CA ARG A 9 -1.56 9.14 8.99
C ARG A 9 -2.77 8.23 8.97
N ILE A 10 -3.92 8.66 9.51
CA ILE A 10 -5.18 7.89 9.47
C ILE A 10 -5.63 7.65 8.02
N LEU A 11 -5.71 8.73 7.23
CA LEU A 11 -6.18 8.66 5.85
C LEU A 11 -5.22 7.87 4.95
N PHE A 12 -3.91 8.05 5.14
CA PHE A 12 -2.91 7.31 4.40
C PHE A 12 -2.95 5.81 4.76
N SER A 13 -2.98 5.48 6.06
CA SER A 13 -2.86 4.10 6.53
C SER A 13 -4.11 3.26 6.29
N SER A 14 -5.29 3.89 6.23
CA SER A 14 -6.57 3.18 6.07
C SER A 14 -6.59 2.35 4.78
N ILE A 15 -6.10 2.91 3.67
CA ILE A 15 -6.02 2.22 2.38
C ILE A 15 -5.25 0.90 2.51
N PHE A 16 -4.12 0.90 3.21
CA PHE A 16 -3.26 -0.27 3.36
C PHE A 16 -3.81 -1.30 4.34
N ILE A 17 -4.50 -0.86 5.39
CA ILE A 17 -5.12 -1.77 6.35
C ILE A 17 -6.30 -2.49 5.68
N PHE A 18 -7.20 -1.75 5.04
CA PHE A 18 -8.35 -2.35 4.36
C PHE A 18 -7.93 -3.20 3.16
N ALA A 19 -7.01 -2.72 2.32
CA ALA A 19 -6.48 -3.52 1.22
C ALA A 19 -5.76 -4.76 1.76
N GLY A 20 -4.91 -4.63 2.78
CA GLY A 20 -4.15 -5.76 3.31
C GLY A 20 -5.02 -6.85 3.92
N ILE A 21 -6.14 -6.50 4.57
CA ILE A 21 -7.11 -7.48 5.07
C ILE A 21 -7.76 -8.26 3.92
N SER A 22 -8.10 -7.59 2.81
CA SER A 22 -8.74 -8.25 1.69
C SER A 22 -7.84 -9.25 0.96
N HIS A 23 -6.51 -9.17 1.15
CA HIS A 23 -5.54 -10.10 0.55
C HIS A 23 -5.58 -11.51 1.16
N PHE A 24 -6.24 -11.68 2.30
CA PHE A 24 -6.49 -13.01 2.88
C PHE A 24 -7.75 -13.68 2.32
N PHE A 25 -8.51 -12.98 1.46
CA PHE A 25 -9.73 -13.52 0.88
C PHE A 25 -9.46 -14.29 -0.41
N PRO A 26 -10.11 -15.45 -0.62
CA PRO A 26 -9.91 -16.27 -1.83
C PRO A 26 -10.12 -15.50 -3.14
N GLN A 27 -11.04 -14.53 -3.15
CA GLN A 27 -11.38 -13.71 -4.31
C GLN A 27 -10.19 -12.84 -4.76
N THR A 28 -9.44 -12.26 -3.83
CA THR A 28 -8.27 -11.44 -4.13
C THR A 28 -7.11 -12.28 -4.65
N ILE A 29 -6.91 -13.46 -4.06
CA ILE A 29 -5.91 -14.44 -4.51
C ILE A 29 -6.23 -14.89 -5.94
N ALA A 30 -7.49 -15.26 -6.20
CA ALA A 30 -7.95 -15.68 -7.52
C ALA A 30 -7.81 -14.55 -8.55
N TYR A 31 -8.15 -13.31 -8.19
CA TYR A 31 -7.99 -12.15 -9.06
C TYR A 31 -6.52 -11.96 -9.49
N ALA A 32 -5.58 -11.98 -8.52
CA ALA A 32 -4.16 -11.86 -8.82
C ALA A 32 -3.63 -13.04 -9.65
N SER A 33 -4.09 -14.26 -9.37
CA SER A 33 -3.74 -15.45 -10.14
C SER A 33 -4.17 -15.33 -11.60
N ASN A 34 -5.41 -14.87 -11.84
CA ASN A 34 -5.94 -14.65 -13.18
C ASN A 34 -5.20 -13.53 -13.94
N TYR A 35 -4.60 -12.60 -13.19
CA TYR A 35 -3.75 -11.54 -13.74
C TYR A 35 -2.30 -12.00 -14.00
N GLY A 36 -1.95 -13.24 -13.68
CA GLY A 36 -0.62 -13.81 -13.92
C GLY A 36 0.38 -13.62 -12.77
N CYS A 37 -0.08 -13.30 -11.56
CA CYS A 37 0.79 -13.26 -10.38
C CYS A 37 1.34 -14.67 -10.07
N PRO A 38 2.67 -14.89 -10.09
CA PRO A 38 3.25 -16.18 -9.78
C PRO A 38 3.01 -16.51 -8.30
N MET A 39 2.73 -17.79 -8.00
CA MET A 39 2.52 -18.23 -6.62
C MET A 39 1.51 -17.35 -5.84
N ALA A 40 0.44 -16.86 -6.50
CA ALA A 40 -0.55 -15.97 -5.90
C ALA A 40 -1.08 -16.43 -4.52
N PRO A 41 -1.33 -17.74 -4.27
CA PRO A 41 -1.75 -18.22 -2.95
C PRO A 41 -0.76 -17.92 -1.81
N PHE A 42 0.50 -17.65 -2.13
CA PHE A 42 1.54 -17.29 -1.16
C PHE A 42 1.85 -15.78 -1.19
N LEU A 43 2.08 -15.20 -2.38
CA LEU A 43 2.49 -13.79 -2.49
C LEU A 43 1.41 -12.81 -2.07
N VAL A 44 0.13 -13.10 -2.33
CA VAL A 44 -0.98 -12.20 -1.98
C VAL A 44 -1.18 -12.13 -0.46
N PRO A 45 -1.29 -13.24 0.30
CA PRO A 45 -1.33 -13.15 1.76
C PRO A 45 -0.08 -12.50 2.37
N LEU A 46 1.11 -12.75 1.81
CA LEU A 46 2.35 -12.11 2.26
C LEU A 46 2.29 -10.58 2.08
N SER A 47 1.84 -10.11 0.92
CA SER A 47 1.68 -8.67 0.66
C SER A 47 0.59 -8.06 1.54
N GLY A 48 -0.47 -8.82 1.86
CA GLY A 48 -1.48 -8.46 2.86
C GLY A 48 -0.88 -8.22 4.24
N LEU A 49 -0.04 -9.15 4.72
CA LEU A 49 0.67 -9.02 6.00
C LEU A 49 1.57 -7.78 6.03
N ILE A 50 2.38 -7.57 4.99
CA ILE A 50 3.26 -6.39 4.86
C ILE A 50 2.43 -5.09 4.89
N SER A 51 1.32 -5.06 4.14
CA SER A 51 0.44 -3.89 4.03
C SER A 51 -0.23 -3.55 5.37
N VAL A 52 -0.75 -4.55 6.09
CA VAL A 52 -1.38 -4.34 7.41
C VAL A 52 -0.35 -3.89 8.45
N LEU A 53 0.81 -4.56 8.53
CA LEU A 53 1.86 -4.20 9.48
C LEU A 53 2.42 -2.79 9.20
N GLY A 54 2.64 -2.46 7.92
CA GLY A 54 3.08 -1.14 7.50
C GLY A 54 2.05 -0.05 7.84
N GLY A 55 0.79 -0.29 7.50
CA GLY A 55 -0.32 0.62 7.78
C GLY A 55 -0.50 0.86 9.28
N LEU A 56 -0.52 -0.18 10.10
CA LEU A 56 -0.66 -0.04 11.56
C LEU A 56 0.55 0.68 12.19
N SER A 57 1.77 0.37 11.74
CA SER A 57 2.98 1.06 12.20
C SER A 57 2.91 2.57 11.96
N ILE A 58 2.45 2.99 10.78
CA ILE A 58 2.30 4.42 10.44
C ILE A 58 1.14 5.04 11.22
N LEU A 59 -0.02 4.39 11.24
CA LEU A 59 -1.22 4.86 11.95
C LEU A 59 -0.92 5.18 13.41
N LEU A 60 -0.36 4.22 14.14
CA LEU A 60 -0.01 4.36 15.55
C LEU A 60 1.22 5.26 15.76
N GLY A 61 1.99 5.48 14.68
CA GLY A 61 3.26 6.19 14.73
C GLY A 61 4.34 5.42 15.47
N TYR A 62 4.17 4.11 15.63
CA TYR A 62 5.13 3.19 16.22
C TYR A 62 6.08 2.71 15.14
N LYS A 63 7.36 3.10 15.22
CA LYS A 63 8.37 2.78 14.18
C LYS A 63 7.93 3.17 12.76
N ALA A 64 7.25 4.30 12.61
CA ALA A 64 6.61 4.72 11.34
C ALA A 64 7.54 4.73 10.11
N ARG A 65 8.86 4.94 10.30
CA ARG A 65 9.84 4.84 9.20
C ARG A 65 9.93 3.43 8.63
N ILE A 66 9.93 2.41 9.50
CA ILE A 66 9.93 1.01 9.09
C ILE A 66 8.59 0.69 8.42
N GLY A 67 7.47 1.13 9.01
CA GLY A 67 6.16 0.97 8.41
C GLY A 67 6.07 1.57 7.00
N ALA A 68 6.63 2.76 6.80
CA ALA A 68 6.68 3.41 5.49
C ALA A 68 7.49 2.60 4.46
N TRP A 69 8.64 2.05 4.85
CA TRP A 69 9.40 1.16 3.96
C TRP A 69 8.66 -0.13 3.63
N LEU A 70 7.92 -0.71 4.58
CA LEU A 70 7.04 -1.85 4.29
C LEU A 70 5.98 -1.49 3.23
N ILE A 71 5.38 -0.30 3.34
CA ILE A 71 4.42 0.18 2.34
C ILE A 71 5.07 0.40 0.98
N VAL A 72 6.31 0.90 0.90
CA VAL A 72 7.05 1.02 -0.37
C VAL A 72 7.31 -0.36 -0.98
N ILE A 73 7.79 -1.31 -0.17
CA ILE A 73 8.04 -2.71 -0.58
C ILE A 73 6.75 -3.38 -1.07
N PHE A 74 5.61 -3.07 -0.47
CA PHE A 74 4.30 -3.55 -0.93
C PHE A 74 3.87 -2.89 -2.25
N LEU A 75 3.94 -1.56 -2.34
CA LEU A 75 3.41 -0.82 -3.48
C LEU A 75 4.20 -1.03 -4.75
N VAL A 76 5.53 -1.04 -4.71
CA VAL A 76 6.34 -1.07 -5.95
C VAL A 76 6.07 -2.32 -6.80
N PRO A 77 6.12 -3.55 -6.27
CA PRO A 77 5.82 -4.75 -7.04
C PRO A 77 4.37 -4.79 -7.51
N VAL A 78 3.41 -4.51 -6.64
CA VAL A 78 1.98 -4.51 -6.98
C VAL A 78 1.68 -3.51 -8.10
N THR A 79 2.29 -2.33 -8.06
CA THR A 79 2.07 -1.29 -9.07
C THR A 79 2.59 -1.70 -10.44
N LEU A 80 3.77 -2.31 -10.49
CA LEU A 80 4.39 -2.74 -11.73
C LEU A 80 3.76 -4.02 -12.30
N MET A 81 3.20 -4.89 -11.45
CA MET A 81 2.63 -6.18 -11.87
C MET A 81 1.12 -6.10 -12.12
N MET A 82 0.36 -5.52 -11.18
CA MET A 82 -1.11 -5.52 -11.21
C MET A 82 -1.72 -4.31 -11.92
N HIS A 83 -0.93 -3.26 -12.18
CA HIS A 83 -1.39 -2.01 -12.78
C HIS A 83 -0.53 -1.60 -13.98
N ASN A 84 0.03 -2.57 -14.71
CA ASN A 84 0.82 -2.41 -15.93
C ASN A 84 -0.04 -2.00 -17.14
N TYR A 85 -0.67 -0.82 -17.07
CA TYR A 85 -1.63 -0.33 -18.05
C TYR A 85 -1.11 -0.29 -19.50
N TRP A 86 0.20 -0.22 -19.71
CA TRP A 86 0.84 -0.26 -21.04
C TRP A 86 0.76 -1.62 -21.72
N ALA A 87 0.49 -2.69 -20.97
CA ALA A 87 0.33 -4.05 -21.48
C ALA A 87 -1.14 -4.45 -21.67
N MET A 88 -2.10 -3.52 -21.47
CA MET A 88 -3.53 -3.78 -21.59
C MET A 88 -4.03 -3.56 -23.02
N PRO A 89 -4.56 -4.59 -23.72
CA PRO A 89 -5.10 -4.43 -25.07
C PRO A 89 -6.41 -3.65 -25.12
N ASP A 90 -7.27 -3.84 -24.10
CA ASP A 90 -8.55 -3.14 -24.01
C ASP A 90 -8.35 -1.69 -23.53
N PRO A 91 -8.76 -0.66 -24.32
CA PRO A 91 -8.53 0.74 -23.96
C PRO A 91 -9.22 1.18 -22.66
N MET A 92 -10.39 0.62 -22.35
CA MET A 92 -11.15 1.00 -21.16
C MET A 92 -10.49 0.43 -19.89
N ALA A 93 -10.05 -0.83 -19.95
CA ALA A 93 -9.27 -1.47 -18.92
C ALA A 93 -7.92 -0.76 -18.72
N ALA A 94 -7.23 -0.36 -19.80
CA ALA A 94 -5.99 0.39 -19.73
C ALA A 94 -6.17 1.74 -19.00
N MET A 95 -7.26 2.46 -19.26
CA MET A 95 -7.58 3.71 -18.57
C MET A 95 -7.76 3.50 -17.06
N MET A 96 -8.51 2.47 -16.66
CA MET A 96 -8.70 2.13 -15.25
C MET A 96 -7.38 1.74 -14.57
N GLN A 97 -6.56 0.90 -15.21
CA GLN A 97 -5.27 0.49 -14.65
C GLN A 97 -4.29 1.64 -14.55
N ARG A 98 -4.32 2.59 -15.49
CA ARG A 98 -3.52 3.82 -15.42
C ARG A 98 -3.90 4.67 -14.22
N ALA A 99 -5.18 4.78 -13.90
CA ALA A 99 -5.64 5.49 -12.69
C ALA A 99 -5.14 4.80 -11.41
N MET A 100 -5.19 3.46 -11.35
CA MET A 100 -4.67 2.70 -10.22
C MET A 100 -3.15 2.82 -10.07
N PHE A 101 -2.42 2.79 -11.19
CA PHE A 101 -0.98 3.01 -11.21
C PHE A 101 -0.63 4.40 -10.64
N MET A 102 -1.30 5.46 -11.12
CA MET A 102 -1.03 6.83 -10.67
C MET A 102 -1.40 7.03 -9.19
N LYS A 103 -2.49 6.42 -8.72
CA LYS A 103 -2.83 6.37 -7.29
C LYS A 103 -1.69 5.77 -6.49
N ASN A 104 -1.18 4.60 -6.90
CA ASN A 104 -0.11 3.95 -6.17
C ASN A 104 1.21 4.73 -6.22
N LEU A 105 1.53 5.38 -7.35
CA LEU A 105 2.71 6.24 -7.48
C LEU A 105 2.66 7.40 -6.46
N ALA A 106 1.51 8.06 -6.34
CA ALA A 106 1.30 9.10 -5.33
C ALA A 106 1.44 8.56 -3.90
N LEU A 107 0.93 7.36 -3.64
CA LEU A 107 1.04 6.69 -2.34
C LEU A 107 2.49 6.29 -2.01
N VAL A 108 3.29 5.85 -3.00
CA VAL A 108 4.73 5.63 -2.82
C VAL A 108 5.42 6.93 -2.43
N GLY A 109 5.11 8.03 -3.13
CA GLY A 109 5.65 9.35 -2.78
C GLY A 109 5.34 9.76 -1.34
N ALA A 110 4.09 9.60 -0.91
CA ALA A 110 3.68 9.86 0.47
C ALA A 110 4.38 8.94 1.48
N ALA A 111 4.55 7.65 1.15
CA ALA A 111 5.30 6.70 1.98
C ALA A 111 6.76 7.15 2.15
N LEU A 112 7.43 7.56 1.07
CA LEU A 112 8.83 8.04 1.11
C LEU A 112 8.98 9.30 1.97
N ILE A 113 8.02 10.23 1.89
CA ILE A 113 7.98 11.41 2.76
C ILE A 113 7.88 10.99 4.24
N ILE A 114 7.01 10.02 4.57
CA ILE A 114 6.89 9.49 5.94
C ILE A 114 8.16 8.74 6.37
N ALA A 115 8.80 7.99 5.47
CA ALA A 115 10.06 7.29 5.73
C ALA A 115 11.17 8.28 6.12
N TYR A 116 11.22 9.44 5.47
CA TYR A 116 12.19 10.50 5.77
C TYR A 116 11.86 11.23 7.09
N PHE A 117 10.65 11.80 7.20
CA PHE A 117 10.29 12.67 8.34
C PHE A 117 9.89 11.91 9.63
N GLY A 118 9.48 10.64 9.52
CA GLY A 118 9.02 9.81 10.63
C GLY A 118 7.56 10.07 11.05
N SER A 119 7.21 9.65 12.29
CA SER A 119 5.82 9.59 12.78
C SER A 119 5.17 10.95 13.09
N GLY A 120 5.97 11.98 13.35
CA GLY A 120 5.47 13.28 13.79
C GLY A 120 4.75 13.24 15.16
N PRO A 121 4.01 14.31 15.51
CA PRO A 121 3.35 14.44 16.81
C PRO A 121 2.19 13.44 16.99
N LEU A 122 1.79 13.21 18.25
CA LEU A 122 0.72 12.27 18.64
C LEU A 122 1.02 10.82 18.18
N SER A 123 2.26 10.38 18.35
CA SER A 123 2.71 9.02 18.02
C SER A 123 3.12 8.24 19.27
N MET A 124 3.02 6.91 19.21
CA MET A 124 3.35 6.03 20.35
C MET A 124 4.85 6.01 20.68
N THR A 125 5.70 6.38 19.73
CA THR A 125 7.14 6.59 19.98
C THR A 125 7.37 8.09 20.15
N LYS A 126 7.81 8.52 21.34
CA LYS A 126 8.31 9.89 21.52
C LYS A 126 9.54 10.08 20.62
N LYS A 127 9.62 11.23 19.95
CA LYS A 127 10.88 11.71 19.34
C LYS A 127 11.89 11.95 20.44
#